data_AF-A0A3E3DZX5-F1
#
_entry.id   AF-A0A3E3DZX5-F1
#
_cell.length_a   1.000
_cell.length_b   1.000
_cell.length_c   1.000
_cell.angle_alpha   90.00
_cell.angle_beta   90.00
_cell.angle_gamma   90.00
#
_symmetry.space_group_name_H-M   'P 1'
#
loop_
_entity.id
_entity.type
_entity.pdbx_description
1 polymer ?
#
loop_
_entity_poly.entity_id
_entity_poly.type
_entity_poly.pdbx_seq_one_letter_code
_entity_poly.pdbx_strand_id
1 'polypeptide(L)'
;MWIRSQSGESLLNVKDLCIYESNYEEKKYQFRCFGFGDDYYILGNYSSKEKAMKVLDKIHKTLLSDLEMNLDVFQMPQDNEV
;
A
#
# COMPACT_ATOMS: atom_id res chain seq x y z
N MET A 1 -9.64 1.92 -4.72
CA MET A 1 -9.88 2.46 -3.36
C MET A 1 -8.95 3.64 -3.12
N TRP A 2 -9.32 4.58 -2.26
CA TRP A 2 -8.39 5.65 -1.89
C TRP A 2 -7.35 5.12 -0.90
N ILE A 3 -6.08 5.28 -1.22
CA ILE A 3 -4.95 4.90 -0.36
C ILE A 3 -4.08 6.12 -0.11
N ARG A 4 -3.83 6.42 1.16
CA ARG A 4 -2.89 7.46 1.58
C ARG A 4 -1.54 6.83 1.89
N SER A 5 -0.47 7.40 1.33
CA SER A 5 0.89 6.88 1.50
C SER A 5 1.32 6.91 2.98
N GLN A 6 2.33 6.11 3.29
CA GLN A 6 2.95 6.05 4.60
C GLN A 6 3.58 7.39 5.02
N SER A 7 4.11 8.17 4.06
CA SER A 7 4.60 9.54 4.30
C SER A 7 3.46 10.55 4.52
N GLY A 8 2.24 10.21 4.11
CA GLY A 8 1.07 11.09 4.18
C GLY A 8 1.02 12.15 3.08
N GLU A 9 2.01 12.21 2.19
CA GLU A 9 2.17 13.19 1.11
C GLU A 9 1.36 12.85 -0.16
N SER A 10 0.99 11.58 -0.33
CA SER A 10 0.25 11.11 -1.51
C SER A 10 -1.09 10.52 -1.08
N LEU A 11 -2.16 10.90 -1.77
CA LEU A 11 -3.49 10.30 -1.69
C LEU A 11 -3.93 9.91 -3.09
N LEU A 12 -3.99 8.61 -3.38
CA LEU A 12 -4.22 8.10 -4.73
C LEU A 12 -5.47 7.21 -4.76
N ASN A 13 -6.25 7.33 -5.82
CA ASN A 13 -7.30 6.36 -6.11
C ASN A 13 -6.69 5.17 -6.85
N VAL A 14 -6.28 4.17 -6.08
CA VAL A 14 -5.53 3.01 -6.54
C VAL A 14 -6.49 1.98 -7.13
N LYS A 15 -6.25 1.61 -8.39
CA LYS A 15 -6.95 0.51 -9.08
C LYS A 15 -6.23 -0.82 -8.88
N ASP A 16 -4.91 -0.78 -9.03
CA ASP A 16 -4.04 -1.95 -8.95
C ASP A 16 -2.82 -1.63 -8.07
N LEU A 17 -2.41 -2.61 -7.28
CA LEU A 17 -1.35 -2.49 -6.28
C LEU A 17 -0.61 -3.82 -6.15
N CYS A 18 0.71 -3.77 -6.07
CA CYS A 18 1.51 -4.96 -5.83
C CYS A 18 2.62 -4.72 -4.80
N ILE A 19 3.13 -5.81 -4.23
CA ILE A 19 4.32 -5.79 -3.39
C ILE A 19 5.52 -6.10 -4.29
N TYR A 20 6.52 -5.24 -4.24
CA TYR A 20 7.80 -5.40 -4.93
C TYR A 20 8.93 -5.51 -3.90
N GLU A 21 9.77 -6.53 -4.03
CA GLU A 21 10.98 -6.67 -3.22
C GLU A 21 12.10 -5.80 -3.82
N SER A 22 12.48 -4.74 -3.09
CA SER A 22 13.53 -3.82 -3.54
C SER A 22 14.92 -4.40 -3.28
N ASN A 23 15.72 -4.45 -4.35
CA ASN A 23 17.13 -4.87 -4.29
C ASN A 23 18.10 -3.71 -3.97
N TYR A 24 17.62 -2.46 -3.93
CA TYR A 24 18.48 -1.27 -3.83
C TYR A 24 18.59 -0.70 -2.41
N GLU A 25 17.63 -1.00 -1.52
CA GLU A 25 17.62 -0.52 -0.13
C GLU A 25 17.28 -1.66 0.81
N GLU A 26 18.14 -1.93 1.81
CA GLU A 26 17.90 -2.76 3.02
C GLU A 26 16.78 -3.83 2.92
N LYS A 27 16.74 -4.61 1.82
CA LYS A 27 15.68 -5.58 1.50
C LYS A 27 14.28 -5.15 1.94
N LYS A 28 13.80 -4.00 1.46
CA LYS A 28 12.45 -3.49 1.76
C LYS A 28 11.41 -4.03 0.77
N TYR A 29 10.21 -4.32 1.29
CA TYR A 29 9.03 -4.70 0.52
C TYR A 29 8.17 -3.46 0.29
N GLN A 30 8.10 -3.02 -0.97
CA GLN A 30 7.45 -1.78 -1.37
C GLN A 30 6.07 -2.04 -1.94
N PHE A 31 5.09 -1.26 -1.50
CA PHE A 31 3.79 -1.21 -2.13
C PHE A 31 3.83 -0.24 -3.31
N ARG A 32 3.63 -0.75 -4.52
CA ARG A 32 3.70 0.03 -5.75
C ARG A 32 2.37 0.01 -6.50
N CYS A 33 1.95 1.16 -7.01
CA CYS A 33 0.86 1.26 -7.97
C CYS A 33 1.32 2.03 -9.21
N PHE A 34 0.72 1.73 -10.36
CA PHE A 34 1.03 2.46 -11.60
C PHE A 34 0.71 3.95 -11.46
N GLY A 35 1.66 4.78 -11.88
CA GLY A 35 1.53 6.23 -11.91
C GLY A 35 1.18 6.76 -13.29
N PHE A 36 1.45 8.05 -13.51
CA PHE A 36 1.37 8.64 -14.85
C PHE A 36 2.59 8.22 -15.69
N GLY A 37 2.34 7.66 -16.87
CA GLY A 37 3.39 7.14 -17.75
C GLY A 37 3.89 5.75 -17.34
N ASP A 38 5.17 5.48 -17.58
CA ASP A 38 5.83 4.19 -17.25
C ASP A 38 6.39 4.14 -15.80
N ASP A 39 6.00 5.09 -14.95
CA ASP A 39 6.48 5.20 -13.58
C ASP A 39 5.51 4.58 -12.56
N TYR A 40 5.98 4.37 -11.33
CA TYR A 40 5.20 3.84 -10.23
C TYR A 40 5.28 4.73 -9.00
N TYR A 41 4.17 4.81 -8.26
CA TYR A 41 4.15 5.43 -6.95
C TYR A 41 4.46 4.40 -5.87
N ILE A 42 5.32 4.77 -4.93
CA ILE A 42 5.58 3.98 -3.71
C ILE A 42 4.64 4.48 -2.61
N LEU A 43 3.75 3.61 -2.14
CA LEU A 43 2.76 3.94 -1.12
C LEU A 43 3.21 3.59 0.30
N GLY A 44 4.10 2.61 0.44
CA GLY A 44 4.63 2.20 1.75
C GLY A 44 5.79 1.23 1.59
N ASN A 45 6.63 1.16 2.62
CA ASN A 45 7.81 0.31 2.68
C ASN A 45 7.81 -0.49 3.98
N TYR A 46 8.01 -1.80 3.87
CA TYR A 46 8.04 -2.71 5.01
C TYR A 46 9.35 -3.49 5.08
N SER A 47 9.83 -3.73 6.29
CA SER A 47 11.11 -4.39 6.58
C SER A 47 11.09 -5.91 6.36
N SER A 48 9.91 -6.51 6.21
CA SER A 48 9.77 -7.95 5.93
C SER A 48 8.58 -8.27 5.04
N LYS A 49 8.66 -9.41 4.36
CA LYS A 49 7.56 -9.93 3.52
C LYS A 49 6.31 -10.17 4.34
N GLU A 50 6.46 -10.71 5.56
CA GLU A 50 5.34 -10.99 6.45
C GLU A 50 4.55 -9.72 6.78
N LYS A 51 5.24 -8.62 7.11
CA LYS A 51 4.59 -7.33 7.36
C LYS A 51 3.87 -6.81 6.12
N ALA A 52 4.53 -6.85 4.97
CA ALA A 52 3.89 -6.42 3.72
C ALA A 52 2.63 -7.25 3.41
N MET A 53 2.67 -8.57 3.59
CA MET A 53 1.51 -9.44 3.40
C MET A 53 0.36 -9.11 4.37
N LYS A 54 0.65 -8.87 5.66
CA LYS A 54 -0.37 -8.44 6.64
C LYS A 54 -1.09 -7.17 6.20
N VAL A 55 -0.37 -6.22 5.60
CA VAL A 55 -0.97 -4.98 5.09
C VAL A 55 -1.82 -5.24 3.86
N LEU A 56 -1.35 -6.09 2.93
CA LEU A 56 -2.15 -6.48 1.77
C LEU A 56 -3.45 -7.18 2.18
N ASP A 57 -3.40 -8.03 3.20
CA ASP A 57 -4.60 -8.68 3.77
C ASP A 57 -5.55 -7.65 4.42
N LYS A 58 -5.03 -6.62 5.11
CA LYS A 58 -5.84 -5.52 5.66
C LYS A 58 -6.53 -4.73 4.54
N ILE A 59 -5.80 -4.40 3.47
CA ILE A 59 -6.35 -3.73 2.28
C ILE A 59 -7.46 -4.57 1.67
N HIS A 60 -7.24 -5.88 1.47
CA HIS A 60 -8.23 -6.80 0.94
C HIS A 60 -9.47 -6.88 1.84
N LYS A 61 -9.30 -6.99 3.16
CA LYS A 61 -10.43 -6.97 4.11
C LYS A 61 -11.23 -5.68 4.02
N THR A 62 -10.55 -4.54 3.89
CA THR A 62 -11.19 -3.22 3.75
C THR A 62 -12.01 -3.17 2.45
N LEU A 63 -11.46 -3.66 1.33
CA LEU A 63 -12.20 -3.75 0.06
C LEU A 63 -13.45 -4.63 0.15
N LEU A 64 -13.40 -5.71 0.93
CA LEU A 64 -14.56 -6.59 1.13
C LEU A 64 -15.61 -5.96 2.07
N SER A 65 -15.19 -5.20 3.08
CA SER A 65 -16.12 -4.49 3.98
C SER A 65 -16.77 -3.27 3.33
N ASP A 66 -16.03 -2.56 2.47
CA ASP A 66 -16.50 -1.33 1.80
C ASP A 66 -17.62 -1.59 0.77
N LEU A 67 -17.88 -2.86 0.42
CA LEU A 67 -19.06 -3.24 -0.36
C LEU A 67 -20.37 -2.89 0.36
N GLU A 68 -20.34 -2.67 1.69
CA GLU A 68 -21.53 -2.40 2.47
C GLU A 68 -21.76 -0.92 2.83
N MET A 69 -20.75 -0.04 2.94
CA MET A 69 -20.95 1.41 3.18
C MET A 69 -19.64 2.24 3.19
N ASN A 70 -19.63 3.34 2.44
CA ASN A 70 -18.65 4.45 2.40
C ASN A 70 -17.23 4.20 1.87
N LEU A 71 -16.77 5.18 1.07
CA LEU A 71 -15.44 5.29 0.46
C LEU A 71 -14.40 5.61 1.54
N ASP A 72 -13.97 4.62 2.34
CA ASP A 72 -12.93 4.84 3.33
C ASP A 72 -11.55 5.01 2.66
N VAL A 73 -10.77 5.96 3.18
CA VAL A 73 -9.38 6.16 2.78
C VAL A 73 -8.53 5.20 3.61
N PHE A 74 -7.89 4.23 2.95
CA PHE A 74 -6.95 3.35 3.61
C PHE A 74 -5.64 4.10 3.87
N GLN A 75 -5.34 4.37 5.14
CA GLN A 75 -4.05 4.89 5.55
C GLN A 75 -3.02 3.75 5.61
N MET A 76 -1.95 3.85 4.82
CA MET A 76 -0.84 2.89 4.92
C MET A 76 -0.21 2.98 6.32
N PRO A 77 -0.14 1.87 7.08
CA PRO A 77 0.46 1.86 8.40
C PRO A 77 1.99 2.01 8.32
N GLN A 78 2.58 2.43 9.43
CA GLN A 78 4.03 2.45 9.59
C GLN A 78 4.58 1.04 9.78
N ASP A 79 5.85 0.83 9.45
CA ASP A 79 6.47 -0.50 9.58
C ASP A 79 6.43 -1.05 11.02
N ASN A 80 6.51 -0.18 12.03
CA ASN A 80 6.44 -0.57 13.45
C ASN A 80 5.00 -0.83 13.96
N GLU A 81 3.97 -0.57 13.15
CA GLU A 81 2.55 -0.79 13.47
C GLU A 81 2.01 -2.12 12.90
N VAL A 82 2.88 -2.91 12.25
CA VAL A 82 2.57 -4.14 11.51
C VAL A 82 3.40 -5.31 12.02
#